data_AF-A0A1F4DAY3-F1
#
_entry.id   AF-A0A1F4DAY3-F1
#
_cell.length_a   1.000
_cell.length_b   1.000
_cell.length_c   1.000
_cell.angle_alpha   90.00
_cell.angle_beta   90.00
_cell.angle_gamma   90.00
#
_symmetry.space_group_name_H-M   'P 1'
#
loop_
_entity.id
_entity.type
_entity.pdbx_description
1 polymer ?
#
loop_
_entity_poly.entity_id
_entity_poly.type
_entity_poly.pdbx_seq_one_letter_code
_entity_poly.pdbx_strand_id
1 'polypeptide(L)'
;MGEELGASEVEMLSAFVTGFETACRVGYGLGEAVTARGWHGTGVFGRLGAAAAAAALLKLDTEATLHALGAAATQTSGLTASFGTMAKPFHAGKAAMDGVLAGQLAAGGFHATVDLLEPAGGLERAVLQDGSVHIKPADFSGWEILNNSFKPYAACHLTHPAVDAGRQIGKSGFDPTGVRAVRAHVGELAKQITGGKSGAPESALEGKFDLKFCVALALHGHNLSAADFREPLRHDAGVFETARKVTVEAKPDLTFTSARLEVELDNGRIVTADIPVAKGHPGNPMTWNDMRDKFKGLVESRLGKRSNSLFEQLREFGNGKALAAIRAVSRAA
;
A
#
# COMPACT_ATOMS: atom_id res chain seq x y z
N MET A 1 7.80 17.82 11.30
CA MET A 1 7.43 19.11 10.69
C MET A 1 6.18 19.71 11.31
N GLY A 2 4.95 19.21 11.06
CA GLY A 2 3.75 19.88 11.61
C GLY A 2 3.81 20.11 13.12
N GLU A 3 4.30 19.14 13.89
CA GLU A 3 4.46 19.29 15.34
C GLU A 3 5.51 20.35 15.72
N GLU A 4 6.62 20.38 14.98
CA GLU A 4 7.76 21.28 15.18
C GLU A 4 7.37 22.73 14.88
N LEU A 5 6.51 22.93 13.88
CA LEU A 5 5.95 24.23 13.50
C LEU A 5 4.76 24.64 14.37
N GLY A 6 4.31 23.80 15.31
CA GLY A 6 3.12 24.07 16.10
C GLY A 6 1.81 24.15 15.28
N ALA A 7 1.76 23.48 14.13
CA ALA A 7 0.60 23.49 13.24
C ALA A 7 -0.63 22.87 13.92
N SER A 8 -1.80 23.41 13.61
CA SER A 8 -3.09 22.84 13.99
C SER A 8 -3.36 21.50 13.29
N GLU A 9 -4.27 20.70 13.82
CA GLU A 9 -4.69 19.44 13.18
C GLU A 9 -5.26 19.67 11.78
N VAL A 10 -6.00 20.77 11.58
CA VAL A 10 -6.54 21.15 10.28
C VAL A 10 -5.42 21.50 9.30
N GLU A 11 -4.40 22.25 9.73
CA GLU A 11 -3.23 22.53 8.88
C GLU A 11 -2.46 21.24 8.53
N MET A 12 -2.31 20.32 9.48
CA MET A 12 -1.67 19.01 9.23
C MET A 12 -2.47 18.14 8.26
N LEU A 13 -3.80 18.08 8.41
CA LEU A 13 -4.68 17.35 7.50
C LEU A 13 -4.68 17.96 6.11
N SER A 14 -4.81 19.29 6.01
CA SER A 14 -4.75 20.00 4.73
C SER A 14 -3.43 19.73 4.02
N ALA A 15 -2.30 19.81 4.72
CA ALA A 15 -1.00 19.49 4.14
C ALA A 15 -0.88 18.02 3.71
N PHE A 16 -1.42 17.08 4.50
CA PHE A 16 -1.48 15.67 4.12
C PHE A 16 -2.29 15.46 2.84
N VAL A 17 -3.47 16.07 2.74
CA VAL A 17 -4.33 16.02 1.55
C VAL A 17 -3.61 16.65 0.35
N THR A 18 -3.00 17.83 0.51
CA THR A 18 -2.20 18.46 -0.55
C THR A 18 -1.11 17.53 -1.07
N GLY A 19 -0.34 16.91 -0.17
CA GLY A 19 0.69 15.95 -0.54
C GLY A 19 0.14 14.71 -1.24
N PHE A 20 -0.97 14.17 -0.75
CA PHE A 20 -1.64 13.02 -1.35
C PHE A 20 -2.09 13.34 -2.78
N GLU A 21 -2.81 14.45 -2.97
CA GLU A 21 -3.30 14.88 -4.27
C GLU A 21 -2.12 15.12 -5.22
N THR A 22 -1.06 15.83 -4.82
CA THR A 22 0.11 16.06 -5.68
C THR A 22 0.75 14.75 -6.15
N ALA A 23 1.00 13.80 -5.24
CA ALA A 23 1.60 12.51 -5.62
C ALA A 23 0.68 11.72 -6.56
N CYS A 24 -0.63 11.72 -6.30
CA CYS A 24 -1.61 11.05 -7.15
C CYS A 24 -1.70 11.68 -8.54
N ARG A 25 -1.75 13.03 -8.66
CA ARG A 25 -1.85 13.69 -9.98
C ARG A 25 -0.64 13.43 -10.86
N VAL A 26 0.56 13.48 -10.30
CA VAL A 26 1.79 13.18 -11.06
C VAL A 26 1.87 11.68 -11.38
N GLY A 27 1.47 10.82 -10.45
CA GLY A 27 1.48 9.38 -10.63
C GLY A 27 0.36 8.85 -11.54
N TYR A 28 -0.69 9.62 -11.79
CA TYR A 28 -1.89 9.16 -12.49
C TYR A 28 -1.58 8.78 -13.94
N GLY A 29 -1.79 7.51 -14.27
CA GLY A 29 -1.41 6.95 -15.56
C GLY A 29 0.07 6.58 -15.70
N LEU A 30 0.98 7.14 -14.89
CA LEU A 30 2.41 6.83 -14.94
C LEU A 30 2.81 5.69 -14.02
N GLY A 31 2.12 5.51 -12.89
CA GLY A 31 2.55 4.63 -11.82
C GLY A 31 2.85 3.20 -12.27
N GLU A 32 1.98 2.62 -13.10
CA GLU A 32 2.16 1.28 -13.65
C GLU A 32 3.32 1.22 -14.64
N ALA A 33 3.41 2.18 -15.57
CA ALA A 33 4.48 2.26 -16.55
C ALA A 33 5.86 2.40 -15.89
N VAL A 34 5.98 3.24 -14.86
CA VAL A 34 7.20 3.44 -14.09
C VAL A 34 7.56 2.17 -13.32
N THR A 35 6.57 1.50 -12.72
CA THR A 35 6.77 0.22 -12.02
C THR A 35 7.23 -0.90 -12.95
N ALA A 36 6.66 -0.97 -14.16
CA ALA A 36 7.06 -1.94 -15.18
C ALA A 36 8.52 -1.78 -15.61
N ARG A 37 9.09 -0.57 -15.51
CA ARG A 37 10.50 -0.26 -15.81
C ARG A 37 11.45 -0.40 -14.61
N GLY A 38 10.97 -0.99 -13.52
CA GLY A 38 11.80 -1.31 -12.36
C GLY A 38 11.84 -0.23 -11.28
N TRP A 39 11.07 0.83 -11.41
CA TRP A 39 11.02 1.91 -10.41
C TRP A 39 9.87 1.72 -9.41
N HIS A 40 10.14 1.94 -8.14
CA HIS A 40 9.10 1.88 -7.12
C HIS A 40 8.32 3.20 -7.06
N GLY A 41 7.07 3.21 -7.53
CA GLY A 41 6.22 4.41 -7.53
C GLY A 41 6.15 5.17 -6.19
N THR A 42 6.15 4.46 -5.05
CA THR A 42 6.21 5.09 -3.71
C THR A 42 7.46 5.96 -3.54
N GLY A 43 8.61 5.50 -4.02
CA GLY A 43 9.84 6.26 -3.96
C GLY A 43 9.79 7.44 -4.94
N VAL A 44 9.31 7.21 -6.15
CA VAL A 44 9.24 8.24 -7.20
C VAL A 44 8.28 9.37 -6.83
N PHE A 45 7.00 9.07 -6.68
CA PHE A 45 5.95 10.07 -6.50
C PHE A 45 5.77 10.50 -5.04
N GLY A 46 6.10 9.62 -4.08
CA GLY A 46 5.97 9.93 -2.66
C GLY A 46 6.85 11.11 -2.21
N ARG A 47 7.98 11.35 -2.89
CA ARG A 47 8.84 12.52 -2.66
C ARG A 47 8.13 13.83 -2.98
N LEU A 48 7.43 13.85 -4.11
CA LEU A 48 6.68 15.02 -4.57
C LEU A 48 5.52 15.30 -3.60
N GLY A 49 4.80 14.26 -3.17
CA GLY A 49 3.76 14.41 -2.17
C GLY A 49 4.28 14.92 -0.82
N ALA A 50 5.40 14.39 -0.34
CA ALA A 50 6.03 14.86 0.89
C ALA A 50 6.53 16.31 0.77
N ALA A 51 7.07 16.72 -0.38
CA ALA A 51 7.49 18.09 -0.65
C ALA A 51 6.31 19.06 -0.71
N ALA A 52 5.22 18.69 -1.36
CA ALA A 52 4.00 19.49 -1.39
C ALA A 52 3.37 19.66 0.02
N ALA A 53 3.34 18.58 0.81
CA ALA A 53 2.90 18.67 2.21
C ALA A 53 3.81 19.58 3.05
N ALA A 54 5.13 19.50 2.85
CA ALA A 54 6.09 20.38 3.52
C ALA A 54 5.91 21.84 3.11
N ALA A 55 5.76 22.12 1.82
CA ALA A 55 5.49 23.46 1.29
C ALA A 55 4.20 24.06 1.87
N ALA A 56 3.13 23.26 1.96
CA ALA A 56 1.86 23.67 2.55
C ALA A 56 2.01 24.02 4.06
N LEU A 57 2.73 23.19 4.83
CA LEU A 57 2.98 23.45 6.25
C LEU A 57 3.86 24.69 6.48
N LEU A 58 4.83 24.92 5.60
CA LEU A 58 5.72 26.08 5.64
C LEU A 58 5.08 27.34 5.05
N LYS A 59 3.86 27.23 4.49
CA LYS A 59 3.11 28.32 3.85
C LYS A 59 3.93 29.00 2.74
N LEU A 60 4.64 28.20 1.95
CA LEU A 60 5.41 28.68 0.81
C LEU A 60 4.49 29.29 -0.24
N ASP A 61 4.97 30.34 -0.92
CA ASP A 61 4.31 30.87 -2.10
C ASP A 61 4.50 29.93 -3.31
N THR A 62 3.91 30.32 -4.44
CA THR A 62 3.97 29.53 -5.67
C THR A 62 5.40 29.29 -6.15
N GLU A 63 6.26 30.30 -6.11
CA GLU A 63 7.63 30.20 -6.61
C GLU A 63 8.48 29.26 -5.76
N ALA A 64 8.44 29.43 -4.44
CA ALA A 64 9.12 28.53 -3.51
C ALA A 64 8.54 27.10 -3.57
N THR A 65 7.23 26.95 -3.80
CA THR A 65 6.61 25.62 -3.98
C THR A 65 7.13 24.93 -5.24
N LEU A 66 7.29 25.64 -6.35
CA LEU A 66 7.86 25.09 -7.59
C LEU A 66 9.30 24.61 -7.37
N HIS A 67 10.12 25.39 -6.65
CA HIS A 67 11.47 24.98 -6.30
C HIS A 67 11.52 23.78 -5.36
N ALA A 68 10.60 23.69 -4.39
CA ALA A 68 10.48 22.50 -3.53
C ALA A 68 10.16 21.24 -4.34
N LEU A 69 9.22 21.32 -5.28
CA LEU A 69 8.87 20.21 -6.17
C LEU A 69 10.03 19.83 -7.09
N GLY A 70 10.75 20.81 -7.65
CA GLY A 70 11.94 20.59 -8.46
C GLY A 70 13.07 19.88 -7.69
N ALA A 71 13.35 20.36 -6.47
CA ALA A 71 14.33 19.75 -5.58
C ALA A 71 13.94 18.32 -5.19
N ALA A 72 12.66 18.03 -4.99
CA ALA A 72 12.18 16.68 -4.72
C ALA A 72 12.27 15.77 -5.96
N ALA A 73 11.92 16.28 -7.14
CA ALA A 73 11.92 15.53 -8.40
C ALA A 73 13.32 15.04 -8.77
N THR A 74 14.36 15.87 -8.63
CA THR A 74 15.75 15.49 -8.93
C THR A 74 16.30 14.40 -7.99
N GLN A 75 15.69 14.19 -6.83
CA GLN A 75 16.07 13.15 -5.84
C GLN A 75 15.32 11.82 -6.03
N THR A 76 14.54 11.68 -7.11
CA THR A 76 13.76 10.48 -7.44
C THR A 76 14.63 9.22 -7.39
N SER A 77 14.21 8.23 -6.60
CA SER A 77 14.89 6.92 -6.51
C SER A 77 13.99 5.81 -5.96
N GLY A 78 14.43 4.57 -6.13
CA GLY A 78 13.83 3.37 -5.54
C GLY A 78 13.59 2.29 -6.58
N LEU A 79 14.21 1.11 -6.41
CA LEU A 79 14.16 0.02 -7.37
C LEU A 79 13.24 -1.11 -6.91
N THR A 80 12.36 -1.59 -7.78
CA THR A 80 11.50 -2.76 -7.49
C THR A 80 12.32 -4.03 -7.29
N ALA A 81 13.53 -4.11 -7.86
CA ALA A 81 14.48 -5.19 -7.64
C ALA A 81 14.84 -5.41 -6.15
N SER A 82 14.64 -4.39 -5.31
CA SER A 82 14.85 -4.48 -3.86
C SER A 82 13.62 -4.94 -3.07
N PHE A 83 12.51 -5.28 -3.73
CA PHE A 83 11.33 -5.84 -3.06
C PHE A 83 11.66 -7.17 -2.40
N GLY A 84 10.98 -7.48 -1.29
CA GLY A 84 11.33 -8.66 -0.49
C GLY A 84 12.45 -8.42 0.53
N THR A 85 12.98 -7.19 0.65
CA THR A 85 14.01 -6.81 1.63
C THR A 85 13.60 -5.57 2.45
N MET A 86 14.41 -5.20 3.46
CA MET A 86 14.27 -3.96 4.23
C MET A 86 14.42 -2.68 3.37
N ALA A 87 15.00 -2.76 2.16
CA ALA A 87 15.11 -1.61 1.27
C ALA A 87 13.73 -1.15 0.73
N LYS A 88 12.73 -2.03 0.66
CA LYS A 88 11.38 -1.64 0.24
C LYS A 88 10.72 -0.58 1.15
N PRO A 89 10.64 -0.77 2.49
CA PRO A 89 10.14 0.28 3.38
C PRO A 89 11.09 1.48 3.48
N PHE A 90 12.40 1.29 3.30
CA PHE A 90 13.36 2.39 3.21
C PHE A 90 12.96 3.41 2.12
N HIS A 91 12.46 2.97 0.97
CA HIS A 91 11.98 3.90 -0.08
C HIS A 91 10.93 4.90 0.42
N ALA A 92 9.98 4.48 1.27
CA ALA A 92 8.94 5.35 1.80
C ALA A 92 9.51 6.34 2.84
N GLY A 93 10.37 5.84 3.75
CA GLY A 93 11.03 6.70 4.74
C GLY A 93 11.95 7.73 4.09
N LYS A 94 12.73 7.32 3.09
CA LYS A 94 13.61 8.21 2.34
C LYS A 94 12.82 9.22 1.51
N ALA A 95 11.70 8.83 0.90
CA ALA A 95 10.82 9.76 0.20
C ALA A 95 10.26 10.86 1.12
N ALA A 96 9.84 10.49 2.33
CA ALA A 96 9.37 11.45 3.33
C ALA A 96 10.49 12.41 3.78
N MET A 97 11.69 11.89 4.03
CA MET A 97 12.88 12.68 4.37
C MET A 97 13.22 13.70 3.27
N ASP A 98 13.29 13.23 2.02
CA ASP A 98 13.69 14.05 0.88
C ASP A 98 12.66 15.16 0.61
N GLY A 99 11.36 14.89 0.77
CA GLY A 99 10.32 15.91 0.61
C GLY A 99 10.34 16.97 1.71
N VAL A 100 10.54 16.58 2.97
CA VAL A 100 10.74 17.53 4.09
C VAL A 100 11.95 18.43 3.83
N LEU A 101 13.08 17.83 3.42
CA LEU A 101 14.29 18.56 3.09
C LEU A 101 14.06 19.53 1.92
N ALA A 102 13.37 19.09 0.86
CA ALA A 102 13.08 19.92 -0.30
C ALA A 102 12.25 21.17 0.05
N GLY A 103 11.22 21.01 0.90
CA GLY A 103 10.44 22.14 1.41
C GLY A 103 11.29 23.12 2.24
N GLN A 104 12.16 22.60 3.12
CA GLN A 104 13.06 23.43 3.93
C GLN A 104 14.12 24.16 3.08
N LEU A 105 14.67 23.48 2.07
CA LEU A 105 15.61 24.08 1.12
C LEU A 105 14.96 25.24 0.37
N ALA A 106 13.76 25.03 -0.16
CA ALA A 106 13.02 26.08 -0.87
C ALA A 106 12.68 27.26 0.05
N ALA A 107 12.27 27.00 1.31
CA ALA A 107 12.07 28.05 2.31
C ALA A 107 13.34 28.87 2.59
N GLY A 108 14.51 28.25 2.43
CA GLY A 108 15.82 28.88 2.55
C GLY A 108 16.34 29.55 1.26
N GLY A 109 15.53 29.64 0.19
CA GLY A 109 15.92 30.27 -1.08
C GLY A 109 16.68 29.35 -2.04
N PHE A 110 16.58 28.02 -1.89
CA PHE A 110 17.17 27.09 -2.86
C PHE A 110 16.45 27.15 -4.21
N HIS A 111 17.21 27.36 -5.29
CA HIS A 111 16.68 27.38 -6.65
C HIS A 111 16.88 26.03 -7.34
N ALA A 112 15.76 25.40 -7.75
CA ALA A 112 15.72 24.17 -8.53
C ALA A 112 15.03 24.36 -9.89
N THR A 113 15.25 23.43 -10.82
CA THR A 113 14.49 23.36 -12.09
C THR A 113 13.01 23.12 -11.82
N VAL A 114 12.14 23.99 -12.34
CA VAL A 114 10.70 24.03 -11.99
C VAL A 114 9.78 23.31 -12.98
N ASP A 115 10.28 22.95 -14.17
CA ASP A 115 9.51 22.32 -15.25
C ASP A 115 9.73 20.80 -15.35
N LEU A 116 10.35 20.19 -14.33
CA LEU A 116 10.64 18.74 -14.31
C LEU A 116 9.39 17.86 -14.37
N LEU A 117 8.24 18.40 -13.94
CA LEU A 117 6.95 17.71 -13.87
C LEU A 117 6.02 18.03 -15.04
N GLU A 118 6.45 18.88 -15.98
CA GLU A 118 5.67 19.18 -17.18
C GLU A 118 5.56 17.94 -18.09
N PRO A 119 4.53 17.85 -18.95
CA PRO A 119 4.49 16.85 -20.02
C PRO A 119 5.75 16.93 -20.88
N ALA A 120 6.39 15.79 -21.15
CA ALA A 120 7.71 15.72 -21.79
C ALA A 120 8.84 16.42 -21.00
N GLY A 121 8.64 16.66 -19.69
CA GLY A 121 9.62 17.20 -18.78
C GLY A 121 10.70 16.19 -18.37
N GLY A 122 11.61 16.63 -17.50
CA GLY A 122 12.79 15.86 -17.10
C GLY A 122 12.46 14.56 -16.35
N LEU A 123 11.41 14.54 -15.52
CA LEU A 123 11.07 13.35 -14.72
C LEU A 123 10.64 12.19 -15.61
N GLU A 124 9.59 12.38 -16.43
CA GLU A 124 9.09 11.30 -17.28
C GLU A 124 10.14 10.82 -18.28
N ARG A 125 10.94 11.72 -18.88
CA ARG A 125 11.99 11.33 -19.83
C ARG A 125 13.09 10.50 -19.17
N ALA A 126 13.36 10.72 -17.89
CA ALA A 126 14.34 9.95 -17.14
C ALA A 126 13.83 8.55 -16.78
N VAL A 127 12.57 8.43 -16.33
CA VAL A 127 12.01 7.14 -15.85
C VAL A 127 11.29 6.33 -16.93
N LEU A 128 10.85 6.96 -18.01
CA LEU A 128 10.08 6.41 -19.13
C LEU A 128 10.73 6.81 -20.47
N GLN A 129 11.93 6.29 -20.73
CA GLN A 129 12.75 6.68 -21.89
C GLN A 129 12.15 6.33 -23.26
N ASP A 130 11.16 5.44 -23.31
CA ASP A 130 10.52 5.02 -24.56
C ASP A 130 9.31 5.87 -24.96
N GLY A 131 8.93 6.87 -24.16
CA GLY A 131 7.83 7.78 -24.49
C GLY A 131 6.45 7.11 -24.59
N SER A 132 6.28 5.91 -24.01
CA SER A 132 5.00 5.19 -24.08
C SER A 132 3.86 5.83 -23.28
N VAL A 133 4.20 6.64 -22.27
CA VAL A 133 3.24 7.34 -21.40
C VAL A 133 3.83 8.70 -21.02
N HIS A 134 2.98 9.72 -20.94
CA HIS A 134 3.33 11.08 -20.55
C HIS A 134 2.55 11.50 -19.31
N ILE A 135 3.14 12.38 -18.50
CA ILE A 135 2.49 13.15 -17.45
C ILE A 135 1.32 13.88 -18.08
N LYS A 136 0.16 13.68 -17.50
CA LYS A 136 -1.07 14.34 -17.93
C LYS A 136 -1.20 15.67 -17.20
N PRO A 137 -1.80 16.69 -17.82
CA PRO A 137 -2.24 17.87 -17.10
C PRO A 137 -3.03 17.47 -15.86
N ALA A 138 -2.68 18.06 -14.72
CA ALA A 138 -3.36 17.76 -13.47
C ALA A 138 -4.80 18.31 -13.53
N ASP A 139 -5.77 17.43 -13.26
CA ASP A 139 -7.16 17.80 -13.03
C ASP A 139 -7.40 17.79 -11.52
N PHE A 140 -7.93 18.87 -10.94
CA PHE A 140 -8.26 18.95 -9.51
C PHE A 140 -9.77 19.08 -9.27
N SER A 141 -10.61 18.69 -10.24
CA SER A 141 -12.08 18.75 -10.14
C SER A 141 -12.68 17.74 -9.14
N GLY A 142 -11.91 16.75 -8.69
CA GLY A 142 -12.28 15.77 -7.67
C GLY A 142 -11.15 15.50 -6.67
N TRP A 143 -11.35 14.57 -5.73
CA TRP A 143 -10.38 14.24 -4.68
C TRP A 143 -9.91 12.79 -4.81
N GLU A 144 -8.63 12.56 -5.12
CA GLU A 144 -8.06 11.22 -5.23
C GLU A 144 -7.92 10.52 -3.87
N ILE A 145 -7.80 11.29 -2.78
CA ILE A 145 -7.72 10.70 -1.44
C ILE A 145 -8.94 9.85 -1.08
N LEU A 146 -10.11 10.14 -1.66
CA LEU A 146 -11.34 9.37 -1.48
C LEU A 146 -11.32 8.04 -2.25
N ASN A 147 -10.41 7.87 -3.20
CA ASN A 147 -10.20 6.66 -3.99
C ASN A 147 -9.10 5.76 -3.40
N ASN A 148 -8.62 6.04 -2.19
CA ASN A 148 -7.57 5.24 -1.56
C ASN A 148 -8.09 3.88 -1.04
N SER A 149 -7.34 2.81 -1.33
CA SER A 149 -7.61 1.49 -0.75
C SER A 149 -6.94 1.28 0.60
N PHE A 150 -7.64 0.63 1.52
CA PHE A 150 -7.07 0.16 2.79
C PHE A 150 -6.83 -1.34 2.76
N LYS A 151 -5.62 -1.78 3.05
CA LYS A 151 -5.27 -3.20 3.08
C LYS A 151 -5.88 -3.92 4.29
N PRO A 152 -6.82 -4.88 4.14
CA PRO A 152 -7.27 -5.70 5.26
C PRO A 152 -6.20 -6.70 5.71
N TYR A 153 -5.32 -7.13 4.80
CA TYR A 153 -4.30 -8.16 5.06
C TYR A 153 -2.89 -7.58 5.06
N ALA A 154 -2.02 -8.13 5.89
CA ALA A 154 -0.63 -7.72 6.04
C ALA A 154 0.30 -8.24 4.90
N ALA A 155 -0.24 -8.39 3.69
CA ALA A 155 0.42 -8.93 2.50
C ALA A 155 0.38 -7.97 1.29
N CYS A 156 1.04 -8.33 0.19
CA CYS A 156 1.02 -7.60 -1.08
C CYS A 156 -0.43 -7.39 -1.56
N HIS A 157 -0.77 -6.20 -2.06
CA HIS A 157 -2.16 -5.87 -2.46
C HIS A 157 -2.69 -6.83 -3.54
N LEU A 158 -1.80 -7.27 -4.43
CA LEU A 158 -2.10 -8.17 -5.53
C LEU A 158 -2.56 -9.57 -5.09
N THR A 159 -2.37 -9.94 -3.82
CA THR A 159 -2.87 -11.21 -3.29
C THR A 159 -4.28 -11.10 -2.71
N HIS A 160 -4.77 -9.88 -2.45
CA HIS A 160 -5.98 -9.65 -1.66
C HIS A 160 -7.25 -10.23 -2.29
N PRO A 161 -7.49 -10.10 -3.61
CA PRO A 161 -8.68 -10.70 -4.22
C PRO A 161 -8.70 -12.23 -4.07
N ALA A 162 -7.55 -12.89 -4.21
CA ALA A 162 -7.43 -14.34 -4.05
C ALA A 162 -7.58 -14.77 -2.56
N VAL A 163 -7.11 -13.95 -1.63
CA VAL A 163 -7.33 -14.15 -0.19
C VAL A 163 -8.82 -14.02 0.16
N ASP A 164 -9.52 -13.02 -0.39
CA ASP A 164 -10.97 -12.88 -0.20
C ASP A 164 -11.73 -14.10 -0.71
N ALA A 165 -11.35 -14.62 -1.88
CA ALA A 165 -11.93 -15.83 -2.45
C ALA A 165 -11.69 -17.04 -1.54
N GLY A 166 -10.46 -17.20 -1.04
CA GLY A 166 -10.11 -18.26 -0.08
C GLY A 166 -10.90 -18.16 1.23
N ARG A 167 -11.10 -16.96 1.75
CA ARG A 167 -11.95 -16.73 2.93
C ARG A 167 -13.41 -17.06 2.70
N GLN A 168 -13.96 -16.67 1.54
CA GLN A 168 -15.35 -16.97 1.19
C GLN A 168 -15.58 -18.48 1.13
N ILE A 169 -14.63 -19.22 0.53
CA ILE A 169 -14.67 -20.69 0.50
C ILE A 169 -14.52 -21.27 1.90
N GLY A 170 -13.55 -20.81 2.70
CA GLY A 170 -13.33 -21.29 4.07
C GLY A 170 -14.56 -21.14 4.98
N LYS A 171 -15.36 -20.07 4.79
CA LYS A 171 -16.61 -19.85 5.54
C LYS A 171 -17.75 -20.81 5.19
N SER A 172 -17.65 -21.57 4.11
CA SER A 172 -18.71 -22.49 3.66
C SER A 172 -18.77 -23.83 4.43
N GLY A 173 -17.98 -23.99 5.50
CA GLY A 173 -17.87 -25.27 6.23
C GLY A 173 -16.95 -26.28 5.54
N PHE A 174 -15.99 -25.77 4.78
CA PHE A 174 -14.98 -26.51 4.05
C PHE A 174 -13.86 -27.04 4.99
N ASP A 175 -13.43 -28.29 4.83
CA ASP A 175 -12.27 -28.87 5.54
C ASP A 175 -10.99 -28.74 4.68
N PRO A 176 -10.03 -27.88 5.07
CA PRO A 176 -8.81 -27.63 4.31
C PRO A 176 -7.85 -28.83 4.23
N THR A 177 -8.04 -29.88 5.02
CA THR A 177 -7.21 -31.09 4.93
C THR A 177 -7.51 -31.90 3.66
N GLY A 178 -8.76 -31.85 3.18
CA GLY A 178 -9.22 -32.52 1.96
C GLY A 178 -8.95 -31.78 0.66
N VAL A 179 -8.11 -30.72 0.65
CA VAL A 179 -7.72 -30.03 -0.59
C VAL A 179 -6.89 -30.98 -1.46
N ARG A 180 -7.38 -31.25 -2.67
CA ARG A 180 -6.63 -31.94 -3.71
C ARG A 180 -5.82 -30.97 -4.57
N ALA A 181 -6.45 -29.90 -5.03
CA ALA A 181 -5.84 -28.88 -5.88
C ALA A 181 -6.53 -27.52 -5.70
N VAL A 182 -5.79 -26.44 -5.92
CA VAL A 182 -6.34 -25.07 -5.94
C VAL A 182 -5.87 -24.35 -7.20
N ARG A 183 -6.80 -23.80 -7.98
CA ARG A 183 -6.51 -22.94 -9.13
C ARG A 183 -6.90 -21.50 -8.78
N ALA A 184 -5.91 -20.62 -8.69
CA ALA A 184 -6.08 -19.19 -8.47
C ALA A 184 -5.93 -18.44 -9.79
N HIS A 185 -7.05 -17.93 -10.31
CA HIS A 185 -7.09 -17.08 -11.49
C HIS A 185 -7.00 -15.62 -11.05
N VAL A 186 -6.04 -14.87 -11.59
CA VAL A 186 -5.73 -13.48 -11.19
C VAL A 186 -5.37 -12.63 -12.40
N GLY A 187 -5.22 -11.31 -12.23
CA GLY A 187 -4.64 -10.44 -13.25
C GLY A 187 -3.13 -10.67 -13.49
N GLU A 188 -2.64 -10.25 -14.66
CA GLU A 188 -1.25 -10.49 -15.11
C GLU A 188 -0.19 -10.02 -14.09
N LEU A 189 -0.34 -8.80 -13.59
CA LEU A 189 0.60 -8.23 -12.62
C LEU A 189 0.66 -9.04 -11.32
N ALA A 190 -0.46 -9.60 -10.86
CA ALA A 190 -0.50 -10.45 -9.67
C ALA A 190 0.26 -11.76 -9.91
N LYS A 191 0.08 -12.39 -11.08
CA LYS A 191 0.84 -13.58 -11.49
C LYS A 191 2.33 -13.28 -11.54
N GLN A 192 2.73 -12.18 -12.19
CA GLN A 192 4.12 -11.77 -12.35
C GLN A 192 4.82 -11.52 -10.99
N ILE A 193 4.19 -10.77 -10.08
CA ILE A 193 4.84 -10.34 -8.83
C ILE A 193 4.73 -11.39 -7.71
N THR A 194 3.61 -12.10 -7.63
CA THR A 194 3.28 -12.95 -6.46
C THR A 194 2.98 -14.41 -6.78
N GLY A 195 2.75 -14.74 -8.06
CA GLY A 195 2.34 -16.09 -8.48
C GLY A 195 3.47 -17.06 -8.79
N GLY A 196 4.71 -16.59 -8.95
CA GLY A 196 5.91 -17.40 -9.22
C GLY A 196 6.62 -17.94 -7.98
N LYS A 197 5.98 -17.93 -6.81
CA LYS A 197 6.57 -18.32 -5.52
C LYS A 197 6.36 -19.80 -5.21
N SER A 198 7.08 -20.33 -4.23
CA SER A 198 7.12 -21.76 -3.91
C SER A 198 5.86 -22.25 -3.16
N GLY A 199 5.17 -21.37 -2.45
CA GLY A 199 4.17 -21.72 -1.44
C GLY A 199 4.78 -22.09 -0.09
N ALA A 200 6.11 -22.06 0.04
CA ALA A 200 6.86 -22.38 1.24
C ALA A 200 7.88 -21.26 1.52
N PRO A 201 7.41 -20.06 1.91
CA PRO A 201 8.29 -18.93 2.18
C PRO A 201 9.22 -19.20 3.36
N GLU A 202 10.47 -18.76 3.25
CA GLU A 202 11.50 -18.94 4.29
C GLU A 202 11.56 -17.76 5.26
N SER A 203 10.92 -16.64 4.90
CA SER A 203 10.86 -15.43 5.73
C SER A 203 9.45 -14.85 5.79
N ALA A 204 9.21 -14.05 6.82
CA ALA A 204 7.96 -13.29 6.95
C ALA A 204 7.71 -12.39 5.74
N LEU A 205 8.78 -11.78 5.21
CA LEU A 205 8.67 -10.85 4.10
C LEU A 205 8.40 -11.57 2.78
N GLU A 206 9.01 -12.73 2.55
CA GLU A 206 8.68 -13.58 1.40
C GLU A 206 7.22 -14.03 1.43
N GLY A 207 6.72 -14.47 2.59
CA GLY A 207 5.34 -14.93 2.73
C GLY A 207 4.31 -13.87 2.36
N LYS A 208 4.61 -12.58 2.58
CA LYS A 208 3.75 -11.46 2.19
C LYS A 208 3.64 -11.27 0.68
N PHE A 209 4.54 -11.85 -0.11
CA PHE A 209 4.54 -11.79 -1.57
C PHE A 209 4.31 -13.17 -2.21
N ASP A 210 4.04 -14.20 -1.41
CA ASP A 210 3.69 -15.53 -1.89
C ASP A 210 2.17 -15.69 -1.89
N LEU A 211 1.57 -15.60 -3.09
CA LEU A 211 0.12 -15.71 -3.26
C LEU A 211 -0.39 -17.08 -2.85
N LYS A 212 0.38 -18.15 -3.12
CA LYS A 212 0.00 -19.53 -2.80
C LYS A 212 -0.12 -19.71 -1.29
N PHE A 213 0.87 -19.22 -0.56
CA PHE A 213 0.86 -19.22 0.89
C PHE A 213 -0.28 -18.37 1.47
N CYS A 214 -0.51 -17.17 0.92
CA CYS A 214 -1.62 -16.31 1.34
C CYS A 214 -3.01 -16.98 1.13
N VAL A 215 -3.22 -17.64 -0.01
CA VAL A 215 -4.46 -18.39 -0.28
C VAL A 215 -4.62 -19.54 0.70
N ALA A 216 -3.55 -20.28 1.00
CA ALA A 216 -3.60 -21.36 1.99
C ALA A 216 -3.96 -20.84 3.39
N LEU A 217 -3.33 -19.76 3.86
CA LEU A 217 -3.71 -19.12 5.13
C LEU A 217 -5.21 -18.79 5.17
N ALA A 218 -5.75 -18.25 4.07
CA ALA A 218 -7.16 -17.89 3.98
C ALA A 218 -8.09 -19.11 4.07
N LEU A 219 -7.76 -20.19 3.35
CA LEU A 219 -8.53 -21.44 3.36
C LEU A 219 -8.50 -22.13 4.73
N HIS A 220 -7.40 -22.01 5.46
CA HIS A 220 -7.23 -22.52 6.83
C HIS A 220 -7.80 -21.57 7.90
N GLY A 221 -8.47 -20.48 7.51
CA GLY A 221 -9.17 -19.59 8.44
C GLY A 221 -8.29 -18.57 9.18
N HIS A 222 -7.01 -18.44 8.82
CA HIS A 222 -6.14 -17.43 9.40
C HIS A 222 -6.58 -16.00 9.04
N ASN A 223 -6.17 -15.02 9.83
CA ASN A 223 -6.53 -13.61 9.64
C ASN A 223 -5.62 -12.88 8.62
N LEU A 224 -4.49 -13.46 8.24
CA LEU A 224 -3.44 -12.78 7.47
C LEU A 224 -3.06 -11.42 8.06
N SER A 225 -3.13 -11.34 9.39
CA SER A 225 -2.71 -10.22 10.20
C SER A 225 -1.19 -10.13 10.24
N ALA A 226 -0.63 -9.06 10.83
CA ALA A 226 0.81 -8.99 11.04
C ALA A 226 1.36 -10.15 11.90
N ALA A 227 0.53 -10.76 12.75
CA ALA A 227 0.92 -11.91 13.57
C ALA A 227 1.16 -13.18 12.73
N ASP A 228 0.40 -13.35 11.63
CA ASP A 228 0.52 -14.49 10.72
C ASP A 228 1.82 -14.43 9.87
N PHE A 229 2.52 -13.30 9.88
CA PHE A 229 3.83 -13.13 9.22
C PHE A 229 4.91 -12.75 10.24
N ARG A 230 4.88 -13.32 11.45
CA ARG A 230 5.97 -13.18 12.43
C ARG A 230 7.03 -14.25 12.22
N GLU A 231 8.28 -13.92 12.53
CA GLU A 231 9.39 -14.86 12.45
C GLU A 231 9.65 -15.55 13.80
N PRO A 232 10.09 -16.83 13.77
CA PRO A 232 10.03 -17.72 12.62
C PRO A 232 8.57 -17.99 12.20
N LEU A 233 8.32 -18.28 10.92
CA LEU A 233 6.98 -18.65 10.46
C LEU A 233 6.56 -19.95 11.16
N ARG A 234 5.51 -19.88 11.97
CA ARG A 234 5.00 -21.00 12.79
C ARG A 234 3.56 -21.33 12.38
N HIS A 235 3.41 -21.86 11.18
CA HIS A 235 2.12 -22.37 10.69
C HIS A 235 2.11 -23.88 10.65
N ASP A 236 0.92 -24.48 10.75
CA ASP A 236 0.76 -25.93 10.70
C ASP A 236 1.18 -26.49 9.34
N ALA A 237 1.66 -27.74 9.32
CA ALA A 237 2.09 -28.41 8.09
C ALA A 237 1.01 -28.39 6.99
N GLY A 238 -0.26 -28.49 7.38
CA GLY A 238 -1.40 -28.42 6.48
C GLY A 238 -1.48 -27.13 5.66
N VAL A 239 -1.09 -25.97 6.22
CA VAL A 239 -1.05 -24.70 5.46
C VAL A 239 -0.06 -24.79 4.32
N PHE A 240 1.16 -25.28 4.61
CA PHE A 240 2.21 -25.43 3.60
C PHE A 240 1.88 -26.52 2.57
N GLU A 241 1.22 -27.60 2.98
CA GLU A 241 0.72 -28.63 2.06
C GLU A 241 -0.33 -28.07 1.11
N THR A 242 -1.32 -27.32 1.62
CA THR A 242 -2.30 -26.64 0.77
C THR A 242 -1.62 -25.63 -0.16
N ALA A 243 -0.68 -24.84 0.33
CA ALA A 243 0.04 -23.85 -0.48
C ALA A 243 0.77 -24.47 -1.68
N ARG A 244 1.41 -25.64 -1.49
CA ARG A 244 2.07 -26.37 -2.58
C ARG A 244 1.10 -26.88 -3.65
N LYS A 245 -0.18 -27.05 -3.32
CA LYS A 245 -1.25 -27.47 -4.24
C LYS A 245 -1.89 -26.29 -4.99
N VAL A 246 -1.46 -25.04 -4.72
CA VAL A 246 -1.97 -23.84 -5.41
C VAL A 246 -1.20 -23.58 -6.70
N THR A 247 -1.92 -23.58 -7.82
CA THR A 247 -1.45 -23.02 -9.09
C THR A 247 -2.03 -21.63 -9.31
N VAL A 248 -1.27 -20.76 -9.97
CA VAL A 248 -1.67 -19.37 -10.24
C VAL A 248 -1.65 -19.16 -11.74
N GLU A 249 -2.76 -18.70 -12.30
CA GLU A 249 -2.93 -18.43 -13.72
C GLU A 249 -3.38 -16.98 -13.92
N ALA A 250 -2.79 -16.30 -14.90
CA ALA A 250 -3.28 -14.99 -15.30
C ALA A 250 -4.50 -15.15 -16.23
N LYS A 251 -5.51 -14.29 -16.07
CA LYS A 251 -6.65 -14.21 -17.00
C LYS A 251 -6.83 -12.77 -17.48
N PRO A 252 -7.01 -12.53 -18.80
CA PRO A 252 -7.12 -11.18 -19.36
C PRO A 252 -8.32 -10.37 -18.86
N ASP A 253 -9.40 -11.04 -18.43
CA ASP A 253 -10.61 -10.42 -17.90
C ASP A 253 -10.50 -10.02 -16.41
N LEU A 254 -9.40 -10.36 -15.73
CA LEU A 254 -9.18 -10.04 -14.33
C LEU A 254 -8.20 -8.88 -14.16
N THR A 255 -8.50 -8.01 -13.19
CA THR A 255 -7.69 -6.84 -12.86
C THR A 255 -6.96 -7.07 -11.54
N PHE A 256 -6.23 -6.06 -11.06
CA PHE A 256 -5.60 -6.12 -9.74
C PHE A 256 -6.61 -6.19 -8.57
N THR A 257 -7.89 -5.88 -8.82
CA THR A 257 -8.95 -5.89 -7.81
C THR A 257 -9.76 -7.19 -7.78
N SER A 258 -9.57 -8.08 -8.75
CA SER A 258 -10.40 -9.28 -8.91
C SER A 258 -9.62 -10.59 -8.95
N ALA A 259 -10.27 -11.68 -8.52
CA ALA A 259 -9.76 -13.03 -8.66
C ALA A 259 -10.90 -14.06 -8.68
N ARG A 260 -10.63 -15.22 -9.28
CA ARG A 260 -11.46 -16.42 -9.14
C ARG A 260 -10.64 -17.53 -8.52
N LEU A 261 -11.22 -18.24 -7.57
CA LEU A 261 -10.57 -19.38 -6.92
C LEU A 261 -11.43 -20.63 -7.12
N GLU A 262 -10.80 -21.71 -7.55
CA GLU A 262 -11.40 -23.03 -7.62
C GLU A 262 -10.62 -23.97 -6.70
N VAL A 263 -11.32 -24.61 -5.77
CA VAL A 263 -10.76 -25.56 -4.82
C VAL A 263 -11.39 -26.92 -5.09
N GLU A 264 -10.57 -27.87 -5.52
CA GLU A 264 -10.98 -29.25 -5.73
C GLU A 264 -10.65 -30.10 -4.51
N LEU A 265 -11.62 -30.90 -4.09
CA LEU A 265 -11.53 -31.73 -2.90
C LEU A 265 -11.26 -33.19 -3.25
N ASP A 266 -10.79 -33.96 -2.27
CA ASP A 266 -10.51 -35.39 -2.46
C ASP A 266 -11.75 -36.21 -2.82
N ASN A 267 -12.94 -35.73 -2.44
CA ASN A 267 -14.22 -36.33 -2.84
C ASN A 267 -14.70 -35.90 -4.26
N GLY A 268 -13.88 -35.17 -5.01
CA GLY A 268 -14.17 -34.67 -6.35
C GLY A 268 -15.07 -33.43 -6.40
N ARG A 269 -15.59 -32.94 -5.27
CA ARG A 269 -16.35 -31.69 -5.22
C ARG A 269 -15.43 -30.51 -5.55
N ILE A 270 -15.93 -29.58 -6.36
CA ILE A 270 -15.26 -28.31 -6.65
C ILE A 270 -16.06 -27.20 -5.96
N VAL A 271 -15.36 -26.38 -5.18
CA VAL A 271 -15.91 -25.18 -4.54
C VAL A 271 -15.26 -23.97 -5.19
N THR A 272 -16.06 -22.99 -5.57
CA THR A 272 -15.57 -21.80 -6.28
C THR A 272 -15.96 -20.51 -5.57
N ALA A 273 -15.16 -19.47 -5.77
CA ALA A 273 -15.49 -18.10 -5.39
C ALA A 273 -14.99 -17.13 -6.46
N ASP A 274 -15.82 -16.13 -6.76
CA ASP A 274 -15.52 -15.04 -7.68
C ASP A 274 -15.56 -13.74 -6.89
N ILE A 275 -14.45 -13.00 -6.90
CA ILE A 275 -14.30 -11.72 -6.24
C ILE A 275 -14.07 -10.67 -7.31
N PRO A 276 -15.08 -9.83 -7.64
CA PRO A 276 -14.92 -8.77 -8.63
C PRO A 276 -14.17 -7.56 -8.08
N VAL A 277 -14.30 -7.30 -6.77
CA VAL A 277 -13.65 -6.17 -6.10
C VAL A 277 -13.23 -6.59 -4.69
N ALA A 278 -11.93 -6.66 -4.45
CA ALA A 278 -11.37 -7.03 -3.15
C ALA A 278 -11.72 -6.05 -2.04
N LYS A 279 -11.85 -6.57 -0.82
CA LYS A 279 -12.14 -5.81 0.39
C LYS A 279 -11.05 -4.77 0.65
N GLY A 280 -11.47 -3.56 0.97
CA GLY A 280 -10.62 -2.40 1.19
C GLY A 280 -10.48 -1.48 -0.01
N HIS A 281 -10.88 -1.91 -1.21
CA HIS A 281 -11.06 -1.01 -2.35
C HIS A 281 -12.22 -0.02 -2.08
N PRO A 282 -12.23 1.21 -2.63
CA PRO A 282 -13.35 2.15 -2.46
C PRO A 282 -14.72 1.57 -2.84
N GLY A 283 -14.77 0.70 -3.85
CA GLY A 283 -15.97 -0.03 -4.27
C GLY A 283 -16.35 -1.24 -3.38
N ASN A 284 -15.52 -1.63 -2.42
CA ASN A 284 -15.80 -2.64 -1.40
C ASN A 284 -15.04 -2.29 -0.10
N PRO A 285 -15.40 -1.19 0.58
CA PRO A 285 -14.55 -0.58 1.59
C PRO A 285 -14.49 -1.39 2.88
N MET A 286 -13.40 -1.22 3.63
CA MET A 286 -13.35 -1.66 5.02
C MET A 286 -14.30 -0.80 5.87
N THR A 287 -15.07 -1.44 6.74
CA THR A 287 -15.89 -0.73 7.73
C THR A 287 -15.01 -0.14 8.85
N TRP A 288 -15.57 0.77 9.64
CA TRP A 288 -14.88 1.26 10.84
C TRP A 288 -14.57 0.16 11.86
N ASN A 289 -15.38 -0.91 11.92
CA ASN A 289 -15.08 -2.07 12.75
C ASN A 289 -13.88 -2.84 12.21
N ASP A 290 -13.81 -3.05 10.89
CA ASP A 290 -12.64 -3.68 10.27
C ASP A 290 -11.36 -2.87 10.53
N MET A 291 -11.45 -1.54 10.44
CA MET A 291 -10.33 -0.63 10.73
C MET A 291 -9.91 -0.70 12.19
N ARG A 292 -10.86 -0.77 13.13
CA ARG A 292 -10.61 -0.93 14.57
C ARG A 292 -9.92 -2.26 14.87
N ASP A 293 -10.42 -3.36 14.32
CA ASP A 293 -9.85 -4.70 14.54
C ASP A 293 -8.43 -4.79 13.98
N LYS A 294 -8.22 -4.27 12.77
CA LYS A 294 -6.89 -4.14 12.17
C LYS A 294 -5.96 -3.30 13.04
N PHE A 295 -6.40 -2.11 13.47
CA PHE A 295 -5.60 -1.22 14.30
C PHE A 295 -5.20 -1.89 15.61
N LYS A 296 -6.16 -2.48 16.32
CA LYS A 296 -5.94 -3.23 17.55
C LYS A 296 -4.89 -4.32 17.36
N GLY A 297 -5.02 -5.14 16.31
CA GLY A 297 -4.06 -6.21 16.00
C GLY A 297 -2.62 -5.73 15.74
N LEU A 298 -2.43 -4.46 15.37
CA LEU A 298 -1.12 -3.85 15.13
C LEU A 298 -0.50 -3.19 16.36
N VAL A 299 -1.32 -2.58 17.23
CA VAL A 299 -0.81 -1.73 18.31
C VAL A 299 -1.01 -2.28 19.72
N GLU A 300 -1.93 -3.21 19.93
CA GLU A 300 -2.32 -3.66 21.29
C GLU A 300 -1.15 -4.30 22.04
N SER A 301 -0.26 -5.04 21.36
CA SER A 301 0.91 -5.66 22.00
C SER A 301 1.91 -4.65 22.58
N ARG A 302 1.86 -3.38 22.13
CA ARG A 302 2.71 -2.29 22.62
C ARG A 302 1.97 -1.36 23.57
N LEU A 303 0.72 -1.03 23.25
CA LEU A 303 -0.05 -0.01 23.95
C LEU A 303 -1.05 -0.56 24.97
N GLY A 304 -1.32 -1.86 24.94
CA GLY A 304 -2.33 -2.52 25.76
C GLY A 304 -3.70 -1.84 25.61
N LYS A 305 -4.36 -1.57 26.74
CA LYS A 305 -5.68 -0.92 26.80
C LYS A 305 -5.71 0.49 26.18
N ARG A 306 -4.55 1.15 26.03
CA ARG A 306 -4.46 2.49 25.41
C ARG A 306 -4.71 2.47 23.90
N SER A 307 -4.63 1.30 23.27
CA SER A 307 -4.90 1.12 21.83
C SER A 307 -6.27 1.66 21.43
N ASN A 308 -7.34 1.31 22.17
CA ASN A 308 -8.69 1.78 21.84
C ASN A 308 -8.82 3.30 21.98
N SER A 309 -8.23 3.87 23.03
CA SER A 309 -8.20 5.33 23.21
C SER A 309 -7.48 6.01 22.04
N LEU A 310 -6.33 5.49 21.60
CA LEU A 310 -5.61 6.06 20.46
C LEU A 310 -6.42 5.98 19.17
N PHE A 311 -7.10 4.86 18.93
CA PHE A 311 -7.95 4.69 17.75
C PHE A 311 -9.06 5.74 17.69
N GLU A 312 -9.79 5.95 18.80
CA GLU A 312 -10.85 6.96 18.84
C GLU A 312 -10.29 8.37 18.62
N GLN A 313 -9.12 8.70 19.18
CA GLN A 313 -8.50 10.02 18.95
C GLN A 313 -8.07 10.19 17.49
N LEU A 314 -7.49 9.16 16.85
CA LEU A 314 -7.12 9.22 15.44
C LEU A 314 -8.32 9.37 14.52
N ARG A 315 -9.46 8.75 14.86
CA ARG A 315 -10.70 8.91 14.08
C ARG A 315 -11.22 10.34 14.10
N GLU A 316 -11.07 11.03 15.23
CA GLU A 316 -11.51 12.41 15.42
C GLU A 316 -10.42 13.45 15.08
N PHE A 317 -9.30 13.02 14.47
CA PHE A 317 -8.23 13.94 14.09
C PHE A 317 -8.72 14.97 13.08
N GLY A 318 -8.39 16.25 13.31
CA GLY A 318 -8.92 17.37 12.54
C GLY A 318 -9.99 18.17 13.28
N ASN A 319 -10.60 17.58 14.32
CA ASN A 319 -11.64 18.23 15.13
C ASN A 319 -11.05 19.04 16.31
N GLY A 320 -9.72 19.20 16.37
CA GLY A 320 -9.02 20.19 17.20
C GLY A 320 -8.70 19.76 18.65
N LYS A 321 -8.81 18.47 18.97
CA LYS A 321 -8.57 17.93 20.33
C LYS A 321 -7.77 16.62 20.37
N ALA A 322 -7.51 16.02 19.21
CA ALA A 322 -6.91 14.70 19.10
C ALA A 322 -5.39 14.71 19.27
N LEU A 323 -4.69 15.73 18.77
CA LEU A 323 -3.23 15.74 18.67
C LEU A 323 -2.55 15.67 20.04
N ALA A 324 -3.04 16.42 21.03
CA ALA A 324 -2.52 16.36 22.39
C ALA A 324 -2.72 14.96 23.01
N ALA A 325 -3.88 14.34 22.79
CA ALA A 325 -4.18 13.01 23.29
C ALA A 325 -3.36 11.92 22.57
N ILE A 326 -3.18 12.02 21.24
CA ILE A 326 -2.33 11.14 20.45
C ILE A 326 -0.87 11.22 20.94
N ARG A 327 -0.36 12.42 21.24
CA ARG A 327 0.98 12.61 21.82
C ARG A 327 1.12 11.94 23.17
N ALA A 328 0.15 12.13 24.07
CA ALA A 328 0.17 11.54 25.40
C ALA A 328 0.21 10.01 25.35
N VAL A 329 -0.52 9.40 24.41
CA VAL A 329 -0.49 7.94 24.23
C VAL A 329 0.80 7.47 23.56
N SER A 330 1.30 8.20 22.56
CA SER A 330 2.47 7.79 21.76
C SER A 330 3.82 7.95 22.47
N ARG A 331 3.97 8.92 23.38
CA ARG A 331 5.23 9.16 24.12
C ARG A 331 5.44 8.24 25.33
N ALA A 332 4.39 7.54 25.75
CA ALA A 332 4.41 6.67 26.93
C ALA A 332 4.59 5.18 26.56
N ALA A 333 5.14 4.90 25.38
CA ALA A 333 5.30 3.58 24.77
C ALA A 333 6.77 3.27 24.48
#